data_AF-A0A496BIJ6-F1
#
_entry.id   AF-A0A496BIJ6-F1
#
_cell.length_a   1.000
_cell.length_b   1.000
_cell.length_c   1.000
_cell.angle_alpha   90.00
_cell.angle_beta   90.00
_cell.angle_gamma   90.00
#
_symmetry.space_group_name_H-M   'P 1'
#
loop_
_entity.id
_entity.type
_entity.pdbx_description
1 polymer ?
#
loop_
_entity_poly.entity_id
_entity_poly.type
_entity_poly.pdbx_seq_one_letter_code
_entity_poly.pdbx_strand_id
1 'polypeptide(L)'
;MRNVRNGLIVSLLLVCAFYAGLQAENIQRIYRGTLKAEKNVYDGDTLTDAMVHVAGFNDRGEVWPGIFVTDTGVVIQTDLRLAGIDTPERRPRKTWPDGTARSEASRDREKELARQAQVFLSHLIFEVADNDFIVKNPVLGKYAGRVVCEVWVPNPRVPGKFLNVSQILLDADIAKPYDGTGPRPQWD
;
A
#
# COMPACT_ATOMS: atom_id res chain seq x y z
N MET A 1 59.37 28.54 3.28
CA MET A 1 58.79 27.19 3.14
C MET A 1 57.61 27.08 4.12
N ARG A 2 56.40 27.41 3.66
CA ARG A 2 55.19 27.58 4.49
C ARG A 2 54.16 26.50 4.16
N ASN A 3 53.74 25.77 5.19
CA ASN A 3 52.39 25.25 5.46
C ASN A 3 51.45 25.00 4.27
N VAL A 4 51.47 23.79 3.69
CA VAL A 4 50.40 23.32 2.78
C VAL A 4 49.84 21.94 3.16
N ARG A 5 50.33 21.28 4.21
CA ARG A 5 49.95 19.88 4.51
C ARG A 5 48.71 19.66 5.39
N ASN A 6 48.14 20.69 6.01
CA ASN A 6 47.02 20.52 6.95
C ASN A 6 45.62 20.80 6.34
N GLY A 7 45.54 21.33 5.11
CA GLY A 7 44.24 21.61 4.48
C GLY A 7 43.58 20.39 3.84
N LEU A 8 44.37 19.46 3.30
CA LEU A 8 43.85 18.34 2.51
C LEU A 8 43.16 17.26 3.35
N ILE A 9 43.57 17.09 4.62
CA ILE A 9 43.04 16.06 5.52
C ILE A 9 41.67 16.49 6.10
N VAL A 10 41.48 17.80 6.33
CA VAL A 10 40.21 18.34 6.84
C VAL A 10 39.12 18.30 5.77
N SER A 11 39.48 18.51 4.49
CA SER A 11 38.52 18.43 3.38
C SER A 11 38.03 17.00 3.09
N LEU A 12 38.86 15.96 3.31
CA LEU A 12 38.46 14.58 3.08
C LEU A 12 37.52 14.04 4.17
N LEU A 13 37.74 14.42 5.43
CA LEU A 13 36.89 14.03 6.56
C LEU A 13 35.48 14.66 6.49
N LEU A 14 35.36 15.88 5.94
CA LEU A 14 34.08 16.56 5.75
C LEU A 14 33.23 15.94 4.63
N VAL A 15 33.85 15.37 3.59
CA VAL A 15 33.12 14.69 2.50
C VAL A 15 32.61 13.32 2.95
N CYS A 16 33.35 12.59 3.78
CA CYS A 16 32.86 11.33 4.36
C CYS A 16 31.73 11.55 5.37
N ALA A 17 31.76 12.63 6.16
CA ALA A 17 30.65 12.98 7.06
C ALA A 17 29.38 13.40 6.29
N PHE A 18 29.52 14.04 5.12
CA PHE A 18 28.38 14.37 4.27
C PHE A 18 27.76 13.13 3.60
N TYR A 19 28.57 12.13 3.22
CA TYR A 19 28.04 10.88 2.66
C TYR A 19 27.47 9.94 3.72
N ALA A 20 28.02 9.93 4.95
CA ALA A 20 27.46 9.16 6.06
C ALA A 20 26.19 9.80 6.65
N GLY A 21 26.04 11.13 6.57
CA GLY A 21 24.86 11.86 7.04
C GLY A 21 23.66 11.91 6.09
N LEU A 22 23.82 11.43 4.84
CA LEU A 22 22.77 11.40 3.81
C LEU A 22 22.19 10.01 3.56
N GLN A 23 22.60 8.99 4.32
CA GLN A 23 21.73 7.84 4.53
C GLN A 23 20.74 8.21 5.62
N ALA A 24 19.74 9.02 5.26
CA ALA A 24 18.45 8.86 5.90
C ALA A 24 18.10 7.39 5.71
N GLU A 25 18.29 6.57 6.75
CA GLU A 25 17.84 5.19 6.76
C GLU A 25 16.40 5.23 6.27
N ASN A 26 16.18 4.66 5.09
CA ASN A 26 14.85 4.48 4.56
C ASN A 26 14.26 3.37 5.42
N ILE A 27 13.79 3.73 6.62
CA ILE A 27 13.26 2.79 7.61
C ILE A 27 12.02 2.21 6.95
N GLN A 28 12.19 1.03 6.35
CA GLN A 28 11.10 0.31 5.75
C GLN A 28 10.16 -0.10 6.88
N ARG A 29 9.01 0.57 6.93
CA ARG A 29 7.98 0.28 7.93
C ARG A 29 7.27 -0.98 7.48
N ILE A 30 7.36 -2.03 8.29
CA ILE A 30 6.79 -3.35 8.01
C ILE A 30 5.90 -3.72 9.20
N TYR A 31 4.64 -3.98 8.92
CA TYR A 31 3.64 -4.36 9.91
C TYR A 31 2.96 -5.67 9.48
N ARG A 32 2.40 -6.39 10.44
CA ARG A 32 1.51 -7.52 10.17
C ARG A 32 0.07 -7.00 10.11
N GLY A 33 -0.68 -7.42 9.10
CA GLY A 33 -2.09 -7.09 8.93
C GLY A 33 -2.93 -8.35 8.95
N THR A 34 -4.15 -8.26 9.47
CA THR A 34 -5.16 -9.32 9.39
C THR A 34 -6.49 -8.79 8.92
N LEU A 35 -7.29 -9.64 8.25
CA LEU A 35 -8.63 -9.28 7.80
C LEU A 35 -9.67 -10.25 8.35
N LYS A 36 -10.68 -9.74 9.06
CA LYS A 36 -11.63 -10.59 9.81
C LYS A 36 -12.65 -11.31 8.94
N ALA A 37 -12.98 -10.79 7.76
CA ALA A 37 -14.06 -11.32 6.93
C ALA A 37 -13.89 -10.94 5.46
N GLU A 38 -14.29 -11.81 4.53
CA GLU A 38 -14.20 -11.56 3.08
C GLU A 38 -14.94 -10.30 2.63
N LYS A 39 -16.04 -9.94 3.29
CA LYS A 39 -16.79 -8.70 2.99
C LYS A 39 -15.96 -7.43 3.15
N ASN A 40 -14.83 -7.52 3.86
CA ASN A 40 -13.90 -6.42 4.09
C ASN A 40 -12.91 -6.24 2.93
N VAL A 41 -12.92 -7.12 1.93
CA VAL A 41 -12.35 -6.83 0.61
C VAL A 41 -13.40 -6.02 -0.13
N TYR A 42 -13.23 -4.70 -0.22
CA TYR A 42 -14.28 -3.80 -0.70
C TYR A 42 -14.41 -3.82 -2.23
N ASP A 43 -13.27 -3.73 -2.91
CA ASP A 43 -13.07 -3.81 -4.36
C ASP A 43 -11.71 -4.50 -4.62
N GLY A 44 -11.12 -4.31 -5.80
CA GLY A 44 -9.86 -4.95 -6.18
C GLY A 44 -8.60 -4.32 -5.57
N ASP A 45 -8.68 -3.16 -4.91
CA ASP A 45 -7.51 -2.46 -4.37
C ASP A 45 -7.70 -1.95 -2.93
N THR A 46 -8.87 -2.17 -2.32
CA THR A 46 -9.20 -1.66 -0.99
C THR A 46 -9.59 -2.77 -0.02
N LEU A 47 -8.88 -2.84 1.12
CA LEU A 47 -9.22 -3.66 2.29
C LEU A 47 -9.76 -2.75 3.40
N THR A 48 -11.03 -2.88 3.77
CA THR A 48 -11.65 -2.07 4.83
C THR A 48 -11.52 -2.73 6.19
N ASP A 49 -11.48 -1.95 7.27
CA ASP A 49 -11.41 -2.49 8.64
C ASP A 49 -10.27 -3.51 8.84
N ALA A 50 -9.14 -3.32 8.16
CA ALA A 50 -7.97 -4.17 8.32
C ALA A 50 -7.31 -3.89 9.67
N MET A 51 -6.92 -4.95 10.38
CA MET A 51 -6.28 -4.85 11.69
C MET A 51 -4.76 -4.91 11.50
N VAL A 52 -4.07 -3.79 11.70
CA VAL A 52 -2.62 -3.67 11.54
C VAL A 52 -1.93 -3.68 12.91
N HIS A 53 -1.06 -4.67 13.15
CA HIS A 53 -0.30 -4.83 14.39
C HIS A 53 0.98 -4.00 14.34
N VAL A 54 1.10 -3.03 15.24
CA VAL A 54 2.20 -2.04 15.29
C VAL A 54 3.13 -2.34 16.47
N ALA A 55 3.42 -3.62 16.73
CA ALA A 55 4.24 -4.03 17.87
C ALA A 55 5.55 -3.22 17.95
N GLY A 56 5.79 -2.60 19.11
CA GLY A 56 6.90 -1.66 19.32
C GLY A 56 6.48 -0.21 19.06
N PHE A 57 6.01 0.46 20.13
CA PHE A 57 5.88 1.91 20.16
C PHE A 57 7.29 2.50 20.09
N ASN A 58 7.83 2.61 18.88
CA ASN A 58 9.07 3.35 18.65
C ASN A 58 8.67 4.83 18.72
N ASP A 59 9.41 5.64 19.46
CA ASP A 59 9.10 7.00 19.96
C ASP A 59 8.84 8.10 18.91
N ARG A 60 8.37 7.76 17.71
CA ARG A 60 8.04 8.68 16.61
C ARG A 60 6.58 8.48 16.24
N GLY A 61 5.69 9.02 17.08
CA GLY A 61 4.24 8.92 16.99
C GLY A 61 3.64 9.49 15.70
N GLU A 62 3.65 8.70 14.63
CA GLU A 62 2.64 8.84 13.59
C GLU A 62 1.33 8.26 14.09
N VAL A 63 0.34 9.13 14.27
CA VAL A 63 -1.01 8.74 14.65
C VAL A 63 -1.71 8.19 13.41
N TRP A 64 -1.95 6.89 13.37
CA TRP A 64 -2.87 6.31 12.38
C TRP A 64 -4.31 6.43 12.91
N PRO A 65 -5.31 6.55 12.03
CA PRO A 65 -6.71 6.52 12.45
C PRO A 65 -7.07 5.17 13.07
N GLY A 66 -7.86 5.18 14.16
CA GLY A 66 -8.42 3.95 14.75
C GLY A 66 -7.45 3.11 15.59
N ILE A 67 -6.79 3.72 16.59
CA ILE A 67 -5.84 3.04 17.48
C ILE A 67 -6.58 2.28 18.59
N PHE A 68 -6.24 1.01 18.76
CA PHE A 68 -6.69 0.14 19.83
C PHE A 68 -5.48 -0.41 20.59
N VAL A 69 -5.54 -0.40 21.91
CA VAL A 69 -4.54 -1.06 22.77
C VAL A 69 -5.11 -2.42 23.17
N THR A 70 -4.36 -3.49 22.93
CA THR A 70 -4.69 -4.87 23.30
C THR A 70 -3.61 -5.43 24.22
N ASP A 71 -3.91 -6.55 24.88
CA ASP A 71 -2.95 -7.28 25.73
C ASP A 71 -1.71 -7.77 24.94
N THR A 72 -1.80 -7.80 23.62
CA THR A 72 -0.78 -8.26 22.68
C THR A 72 -0.05 -7.12 21.96
N GLY A 73 -0.43 -5.86 22.19
CA GLY A 73 0.22 -4.68 21.61
C GLY A 73 -0.75 -3.59 21.16
N VAL A 74 -0.30 -2.75 20.24
CA VAL A 74 -1.16 -1.74 19.61
C VAL A 74 -1.63 -2.26 18.26
N VAL A 75 -2.94 -2.24 18.04
CA VAL A 75 -3.56 -2.62 16.78
C VAL A 75 -4.34 -1.44 16.23
N ILE A 76 -4.25 -1.24 14.93
CA ILE A 76 -4.89 -0.12 14.24
C ILE A 76 -5.91 -0.70 13.27
N GLN A 77 -7.17 -0.29 13.41
CA GLN A 77 -8.22 -0.65 12.47
C GLN A 77 -8.37 0.48 11.45
N THR A 78 -8.05 0.20 10.18
CA THR A 78 -8.07 1.21 9.12
C THR A 78 -8.38 0.60 7.76
N ASP A 79 -8.72 1.47 6.80
CA ASP A 79 -8.84 1.08 5.40
C ASP A 79 -7.47 1.14 4.74
N LEU A 80 -7.04 0.05 4.13
CA LEU A 80 -5.82 -0.05 3.35
C LEU A 80 -6.18 0.03 1.86
N ARG A 81 -5.47 0.87 1.11
CA ARG A 81 -5.49 0.87 -0.35
C ARG A 81 -4.13 0.44 -0.89
N LEU A 82 -4.15 -0.45 -1.86
CA LEU A 82 -2.95 -0.97 -2.50
C LEU A 82 -2.23 0.15 -3.27
N ALA A 83 -0.95 0.33 -2.95
CA ALA A 83 -0.12 1.34 -3.58
C ALA A 83 0.22 0.95 -5.03
N GLY A 84 0.30 1.96 -5.90
CA GLY A 84 0.79 1.85 -7.27
C GLY A 84 -0.21 1.32 -8.29
N ILE A 85 -1.45 1.07 -7.88
CA ILE A 85 -2.51 0.55 -8.76
C ILE A 85 -3.86 1.26 -8.57
N ASP A 86 -4.72 1.10 -9.56
CA ASP A 86 -6.16 1.35 -9.50
C ASP A 86 -6.87 0.11 -10.05
N THR A 87 -8.05 -0.19 -9.53
CA THR A 87 -8.93 -1.29 -9.98
C THR A 87 -10.29 -0.75 -10.40
N PRO A 88 -11.09 -1.49 -11.18
CA PRO A 88 -12.42 -1.03 -11.57
C PRO A 88 -13.29 -0.75 -10.33
N GLU A 89 -14.09 0.32 -10.38
CA GLU A 89 -14.87 0.75 -9.22
C GLU A 89 -16.17 -0.05 -9.11
N ARG A 90 -16.46 -0.58 -7.92
CA ARG A 90 -17.75 -1.25 -7.63
C ARG A 90 -18.95 -0.32 -7.82
N ARG A 91 -18.75 0.99 -7.68
CA ARG A 91 -19.75 2.04 -7.89
C ARG A 91 -19.25 3.02 -8.95
N PRO A 92 -19.28 2.64 -10.23
CA PRO A 92 -18.72 3.46 -11.29
C PRO A 92 -19.50 4.78 -11.43
N ARG A 93 -18.78 5.85 -11.78
CA ARG A 93 -19.37 7.18 -11.97
C ARG A 93 -20.41 7.16 -13.10
N LYS A 94 -21.42 8.02 -12.99
CA LYS A 94 -22.44 8.18 -14.05
C LYS A 94 -21.93 9.01 -15.24
N THR A 95 -20.84 9.75 -15.05
CA THR A 95 -20.23 10.62 -16.05
C THR A 95 -18.72 10.40 -16.08
N TRP A 96 -18.13 10.63 -17.25
CA TRP A 96 -16.69 10.74 -17.43
C TRP A 96 -16.16 12.05 -16.82
N PRO A 97 -14.83 12.20 -16.64
CA PRO A 97 -14.24 13.43 -16.11
C PRO A 97 -14.55 14.70 -16.91
N ASP A 98 -14.83 14.58 -18.21
CA ASP A 98 -15.23 15.68 -19.10
C ASP A 98 -16.72 16.04 -19.01
N GLY A 99 -17.49 15.34 -18.15
CA GLY A 99 -18.93 15.55 -17.97
C GLY A 99 -19.82 14.73 -18.90
N THR A 100 -19.26 13.99 -19.85
CA THR A 100 -20.06 13.16 -20.77
C THR A 100 -20.71 11.98 -20.04
N ALA A 101 -21.95 11.66 -20.39
CA ALA A 101 -22.70 10.60 -19.74
C ALA A 101 -22.13 9.21 -20.10
N ARG A 102 -21.98 8.36 -19.08
CA ARG A 102 -21.59 6.96 -19.27
C ARG A 102 -22.82 6.10 -19.52
N SER A 103 -22.74 5.25 -20.54
CA SER A 103 -23.80 4.29 -20.83
C SER A 103 -23.99 3.32 -19.65
N GLU A 104 -25.19 2.76 -19.53
CA GLU A 104 -25.45 1.71 -18.54
C GLU A 104 -24.58 0.47 -18.79
N ALA A 105 -24.46 0.04 -20.06
CA ALA A 105 -23.62 -1.09 -20.44
C ALA A 105 -22.14 -0.91 -20.03
N SER A 106 -21.54 0.27 -20.23
CA SER A 106 -20.16 0.54 -19.80
C SER A 106 -20.01 0.43 -18.27
N ARG A 107 -20.99 0.96 -17.52
CA ARG A 107 -20.97 0.90 -16.06
C ARG A 107 -21.18 -0.52 -15.55
N ASP A 108 -22.04 -1.31 -16.19
CA ASP A 108 -22.26 -2.70 -15.79
C ASP A 108 -21.05 -3.57 -16.10
N ARG A 109 -20.34 -3.31 -17.21
CA ARG A 109 -19.05 -3.94 -17.50
C ARG A 109 -18.02 -3.62 -16.41
N GLU A 110 -17.88 -2.35 -16.02
CA GLU A 110 -16.94 -1.97 -14.95
C GLU A 110 -17.30 -2.63 -13.61
N LYS A 111 -18.59 -2.72 -13.24
CA LYS A 111 -19.02 -3.42 -12.02
C LYS A 111 -18.64 -4.90 -12.04
N GLU A 112 -18.77 -5.57 -13.19
CA GLU A 112 -18.42 -6.98 -13.32
C GLU A 112 -16.90 -7.17 -13.22
N LEU A 113 -16.10 -6.30 -13.85
CA LEU A 113 -14.64 -6.29 -13.67
C LEU A 113 -14.26 -6.02 -12.21
N ALA A 114 -14.93 -5.08 -11.53
CA ALA A 114 -14.72 -4.78 -10.12
C ALA A 114 -15.01 -6.01 -9.24
N ARG A 115 -16.09 -6.75 -9.55
CA ARG A 115 -16.43 -8.00 -8.86
C ARG A 115 -15.35 -9.07 -9.05
N GLN A 116 -14.81 -9.20 -10.26
CA GLN A 116 -13.73 -10.14 -10.54
C GLN A 116 -12.45 -9.79 -9.78
N ALA A 117 -12.06 -8.50 -9.78
CA ALA A 117 -10.91 -8.03 -9.02
C ALA A 117 -11.09 -8.23 -7.51
N GLN A 118 -12.30 -7.97 -6.98
CA GLN A 118 -12.64 -8.22 -5.58
C GLN A 118 -12.52 -9.70 -5.20
N VAL A 119 -13.07 -10.61 -6.02
CA VAL A 119 -12.98 -12.06 -5.78
C VAL A 119 -11.52 -12.53 -5.83
N PHE A 120 -10.74 -12.02 -6.79
CA PHE A 120 -9.33 -12.37 -6.92
C PHE A 120 -8.52 -11.90 -5.71
N LEU A 121 -8.70 -10.65 -5.27
CA LEU A 121 -8.06 -10.14 -4.06
C LEU A 121 -8.51 -10.93 -2.81
N SER A 122 -9.80 -11.28 -2.71
CA SER A 122 -10.31 -12.13 -1.62
C SER A 122 -9.61 -13.48 -1.58
N HIS A 123 -9.43 -14.14 -2.72
CA HIS A 123 -8.70 -15.39 -2.80
C HIS A 123 -7.24 -15.24 -2.33
N LEU A 124 -6.54 -14.18 -2.74
CA LEU A 124 -5.17 -13.93 -2.27
C LEU A 124 -5.11 -13.74 -0.74
N ILE A 125 -6.07 -13.03 -0.15
CA ILE A 125 -6.06 -12.73 1.29
C ILE A 125 -6.49 -13.94 2.12
N PHE A 126 -7.62 -14.59 1.77
CA PHE A 126 -8.20 -15.64 2.62
C PHE A 126 -7.67 -17.04 2.32
N GLU A 127 -7.44 -17.37 1.04
CA GLU A 127 -7.03 -18.73 0.67
C GLU A 127 -5.51 -18.88 0.61
N VAL A 128 -4.80 -17.86 0.09
CA VAL A 128 -3.33 -17.93 -0.02
C VAL A 128 -2.64 -17.47 1.27
N ALA A 129 -3.13 -16.40 1.89
CA ALA A 129 -2.51 -15.79 3.06
C ALA A 129 -3.13 -16.25 4.40
N ASP A 130 -4.20 -17.05 4.37
CA ASP A 130 -4.99 -17.42 5.56
C ASP A 130 -5.30 -16.19 6.41
N ASN A 131 -5.86 -15.16 5.76
CA ASN A 131 -6.22 -13.85 6.30
C ASN A 131 -5.08 -13.01 6.90
N ASP A 132 -3.82 -13.46 6.82
CA ASP A 132 -2.64 -12.84 7.41
C ASP A 132 -1.64 -12.35 6.35
N PHE A 133 -1.33 -11.07 6.37
CA PHE A 133 -0.51 -10.42 5.34
C PHE A 133 0.46 -9.41 5.95
N ILE A 134 1.42 -8.96 5.14
CA ILE A 134 2.39 -7.95 5.52
C ILE A 134 2.01 -6.62 4.87
N VAL A 135 2.00 -5.56 5.66
CA VAL A 135 1.81 -4.18 5.23
C VAL A 135 3.16 -3.48 5.21
N LYS A 136 3.55 -2.89 4.07
CA LYS A 136 4.80 -2.13 3.95
C LYS A 136 4.58 -0.72 3.44
N ASN A 137 5.50 0.17 3.81
CA ASN A 137 5.56 1.55 3.34
C ASN A 137 4.20 2.31 3.41
N PRO A 138 3.48 2.23 4.54
CA PRO A 138 2.21 2.91 4.67
C PRO A 138 2.38 4.43 4.70
N VAL A 139 1.52 5.11 3.94
CA VAL A 139 1.43 6.56 3.84
C VAL A 139 -0.03 6.96 4.04
N LEU A 140 -0.28 8.01 4.81
CA LEU A 140 -1.63 8.54 4.96
C LEU A 140 -2.13 9.08 3.61
N GLY A 141 -3.28 8.58 3.17
CA GLY A 141 -3.92 9.03 1.93
C GLY A 141 -4.43 10.47 2.04
N LYS A 142 -4.77 11.06 0.89
CA LYS A 142 -5.32 12.43 0.79
C LYS A 142 -6.61 12.64 1.58
N TYR A 143 -7.36 11.57 1.85
CA TYR A 143 -8.57 11.59 2.67
C TYR A 143 -8.27 11.00 4.04
N ALA A 144 -8.52 11.78 5.11
CA ALA A 144 -8.30 11.35 6.48
C ALA A 144 -9.07 10.05 6.76
N GLY A 145 -8.34 8.95 7.01
CA GLY A 145 -8.93 7.64 7.32
C GLY A 145 -8.38 6.47 6.51
N ARG A 146 -7.84 6.71 5.31
CA ARG A 146 -7.32 5.65 4.42
C ARG A 146 -5.80 5.68 4.37
N VAL A 147 -5.18 4.52 4.49
CA VAL A 147 -3.73 4.32 4.36
C VAL A 147 -3.44 3.73 2.98
N VAL A 148 -2.49 4.32 2.26
CA VAL A 148 -1.96 3.77 1.01
C VAL A 148 -0.69 3.00 1.34
N CYS A 149 -0.60 1.73 0.98
CA CYS A 149 0.51 0.86 1.37
C CYS A 149 0.72 -0.28 0.37
N GLU A 150 1.87 -0.93 0.46
CA GLU A 150 2.08 -2.22 -0.18
C GLU A 150 1.50 -3.33 0.70
N VAL A 151 0.78 -4.27 0.10
CA VAL A 151 0.34 -5.50 0.76
C VAL A 151 1.10 -6.68 0.16
N TRP A 152 1.58 -7.55 1.02
CA TRP A 152 2.37 -8.71 0.65
C TRP A 152 1.80 -9.97 1.29
N VAL A 153 1.63 -11.02 0.48
CA VAL A 153 1.09 -12.32 0.92
C VAL A 153 2.18 -13.40 0.82
N PRO A 154 2.09 -14.50 1.59
CA PRO A 154 3.03 -15.62 1.47
C PRO A 154 3.10 -16.16 0.04
N ASN A 155 4.29 -16.55 -0.40
CA ASN A 155 4.47 -17.24 -1.68
C ASN A 155 4.25 -18.76 -1.47
N PRO A 156 3.16 -19.35 -2.00
CA PRO A 156 2.87 -20.77 -1.79
C PRO A 156 3.88 -21.70 -2.47
N ARG A 157 4.67 -21.18 -3.43
CA ARG A 157 5.68 -21.96 -4.16
C ARG A 157 7.06 -21.92 -3.50
N VAL A 158 7.34 -20.90 -2.67
CA VAL A 158 8.66 -20.70 -2.07
C VAL A 158 8.51 -20.30 -0.60
N PRO A 159 8.68 -21.25 0.35
CA PRO A 159 8.55 -20.97 1.77
C PRO A 159 9.44 -19.81 2.24
N GLY A 160 8.87 -18.94 3.08
CA GLY A 160 9.56 -17.76 3.61
C GLY A 160 9.73 -16.60 2.63
N LYS A 161 9.20 -16.71 1.40
CA LYS A 161 9.09 -15.57 0.47
C LYS A 161 7.68 -15.01 0.47
N PHE A 162 7.58 -13.74 0.12
CA PHE A 162 6.32 -13.01 0.00
C PHE A 162 6.18 -12.46 -1.41
N LEU A 163 4.95 -12.30 -1.87
CA LEU A 163 4.59 -11.70 -3.16
C LEU A 163 3.84 -10.40 -2.92
N ASN A 164 4.17 -9.38 -3.72
CA ASN A 164 3.48 -8.10 -3.70
C ASN A 164 2.11 -8.26 -4.39
N VAL A 165 1.03 -7.98 -3.66
CA VAL A 165 -0.33 -8.11 -4.16
C VAL A 165 -0.58 -7.19 -5.34
N SER A 166 -0.15 -5.92 -5.29
CA SER A 166 -0.33 -5.00 -6.42
C SER A 166 0.31 -5.53 -7.70
N GLN A 167 1.50 -6.13 -7.60
CA GLN A 167 2.17 -6.72 -8.76
C GLN A 167 1.40 -7.95 -9.30
N ILE A 168 0.88 -8.81 -8.42
CA ILE A 168 0.06 -9.96 -8.85
C ILE A 168 -1.18 -9.47 -9.60
N LEU A 169 -1.85 -8.42 -9.11
CA LEU A 169 -3.04 -7.84 -9.75
C LEU A 169 -2.71 -7.23 -11.11
N LEU A 170 -1.55 -6.60 -11.26
CA LEU A 170 -1.05 -6.08 -12.53
C LEU A 170 -0.75 -7.22 -13.53
N ASP A 171 -0.02 -8.25 -13.08
CA ASP A 171 0.36 -9.40 -13.91
C ASP A 171 -0.88 -10.19 -14.39
N ALA A 172 -1.97 -10.14 -13.64
CA ALA A 172 -3.24 -10.78 -13.96
C ALA A 172 -4.21 -9.89 -14.78
N ASP A 173 -3.80 -8.67 -15.17
CA ASP A 173 -4.62 -7.69 -15.92
C ASP A 173 -5.96 -7.34 -15.27
N ILE A 174 -6.01 -7.34 -13.93
CA ILE A 174 -7.19 -6.96 -13.12
C ILE A 174 -6.99 -5.61 -12.40
N ALA A 175 -5.82 -5.02 -12.54
CA ALA A 175 -5.46 -3.70 -12.07
C ALA A 175 -4.66 -2.94 -13.14
N LYS A 176 -4.66 -1.61 -13.09
CA LYS A 176 -3.83 -0.74 -13.94
C LYS A 176 -2.87 0.08 -13.08
N PRO A 177 -1.66 0.42 -13.55
CA PRO A 177 -0.75 1.27 -12.81
C PRO A 177 -1.36 2.65 -12.53
N TYR A 178 -1.33 3.09 -11.27
CA TYR A 178 -1.84 4.39 -10.86
C TYR A 178 -1.24 4.79 -9.51
N ASP A 179 -0.61 5.96 -9.44
CA ASP A 179 0.07 6.44 -8.23
C ASP A 179 -0.77 7.40 -7.39
N GLY A 180 -2.05 7.59 -7.76
CA GLY A 180 -2.92 8.59 -7.13
C GLY A 180 -2.87 9.97 -7.76
N THR A 181 -2.01 10.19 -8.76
CA THR A 181 -1.86 11.46 -9.48
C THR A 181 -2.32 11.35 -10.93
N GLY A 182 -2.81 12.47 -11.48
CA GLY A 182 -3.32 12.51 -12.86
C GLY A 182 -4.71 11.89 -13.05
N PRO A 183 -5.13 11.67 -14.31
CA PRO A 183 -6.40 11.04 -14.61
C PRO A 183 -6.37 9.56 -14.22
N ARG A 184 -7.46 9.08 -13.61
CA ARG A 184 -7.63 7.65 -13.32
C ARG A 184 -7.71 6.84 -14.62
N PRO A 185 -7.24 5.59 -14.62
CA PRO A 185 -7.46 4.68 -15.73
C PRO A 185 -8.94 4.51 -16.05
N GLN A 186 -9.25 4.29 -17.33
CA GLN A 186 -10.60 3.96 -17.79
C GLN A 186 -10.76 2.44 -17.90
N TRP A 187 -11.98 1.95 -17.66
CA TRP A 187 -12.34 0.53 -17.52
C TRP A 187 -13.44 0.12 -18.52
N ASP A 188 -13.23 0.49 -19.77
CA ASP A 188 -14.16 0.37 -20.89
C ASP A 188 -13.97 -0.87 -21.77
#